data_AF-A0A5T8J9I2-F1
#
_entry.id   AF-A0A5T8J9I2-F1
#
_cell.length_a   1.000
_cell.length_b   1.000
_cell.length_c   1.000
_cell.angle_alpha   90.00
_cell.angle_beta   90.00
_cell.angle_gamma   90.00
#
_symmetry.space_group_name_H-M   'P 1'
#
loop_
_entity.id
_entity.type
_entity.pdbx_description
1 polymer ?
#
loop_
_entity_poly.entity_id
_entity_poly.type
_entity_poly.pdbx_seq_one_letter_code
_entity_poly.pdbx_strand_id
1 'polypeptide(L)'
;MPSLSELSQAKTELNASLVQGLDDISRSASVTFTKYVRKVLPLDGFVFWVKASVLADDPDTEPDTKEVKGYLHLTTESIQDEEQLYDKNVVTFTAQADIDPFNDIGSEVLYIGEFYGIQFAFSR
;
A
#
# COMPACT_ATOMS: atom_id res chain seq x y z
N MET A 1 26.37 8.57 6.08
CA MET A 1 25.24 9.30 6.70
C MET A 1 24.46 8.29 7.53
N PRO A 2 24.11 8.59 8.78
CA PRO A 2 23.36 7.67 9.63
C PRO A 2 21.96 7.42 9.03
N SER A 3 21.48 6.19 9.15
CA SER A 3 20.16 5.79 8.68
C SER A 3 19.05 6.27 9.63
N LEU A 4 17.82 6.40 9.13
CA LEU A 4 16.65 6.82 9.93
C LEU A 4 16.47 5.93 11.17
N SER A 5 16.79 4.63 11.03
CA SER A 5 16.76 3.63 12.10
C SER A 5 17.76 3.92 13.22
N GLU A 6 18.95 4.41 12.88
CA GLU A 6 20.00 4.78 13.86
C GLU A 6 19.67 6.07 14.60
N LEU A 7 19.01 7.03 13.95
CA LEU A 7 18.53 8.24 14.62
C LEU A 7 17.38 7.96 15.59
N SER A 8 16.51 6.99 15.29
CA SER A 8 15.38 6.62 16.16
C SER A 8 15.82 6.13 17.55
N GLN A 9 17.03 5.56 17.67
CA GLN A 9 17.56 5.04 18.93
C GLN A 9 18.16 6.13 19.84
N ALA A 10 18.45 7.31 19.31
CA ALA A 10 18.96 8.42 20.10
C ALA A 10 17.81 9.15 20.81
N LYS A 11 17.69 9.01 22.13
CA LYS A 11 16.73 9.76 22.99
C LYS A 11 17.15 11.23 23.12
N THR A 12 17.03 12.00 22.03
CA THR A 12 17.25 13.45 22.01
C THR A 12 15.92 14.17 21.76
N GLU A 13 15.75 15.37 22.33
CA GLU A 13 14.54 16.18 22.12
C GLU A 13 14.33 16.54 20.63
N LEU A 14 15.40 16.57 19.85
CA LEU A 14 15.36 16.71 18.39
C LEU A 14 14.69 15.51 17.71
N ASN A 15 14.98 14.28 18.15
CA ASN A 15 14.37 13.07 17.60
C ASN A 15 12.87 13.03 17.93
N ALA A 16 12.49 13.38 19.17
CA ALA A 16 11.08 13.50 19.55
C ALA A 16 10.33 14.52 18.67
N SER A 17 10.94 15.69 18.44
CA SER A 17 10.39 16.73 17.56
C SER A 17 10.31 16.28 16.09
N LEU A 18 11.27 15.48 15.61
CA LEU A 18 11.28 14.98 14.23
C LEU A 18 10.23 13.88 14.02
N VAL A 19 10.09 12.96 14.98
CA VAL A 19 9.04 11.92 14.98
C VAL A 19 7.67 12.59 15.04
N GLN A 20 7.50 13.59 15.90
CA GLN A 20 6.25 14.33 16.01
C GLN A 20 5.94 15.15 14.74
N GLY A 21 6.94 15.82 14.16
CA GLY A 21 6.79 16.54 12.88
C GLY A 21 6.51 15.60 11.71
N LEU A 22 7.05 14.38 11.74
CA LEU A 22 6.74 13.34 10.75
C LEU A 22 5.32 12.80 10.91
N ASP A 23 4.85 12.59 12.15
CA ASP A 23 3.46 12.24 12.46
C ASP A 23 2.47 13.35 12.06
N ASP A 24 2.85 14.62 12.22
CA ASP A 24 2.01 15.77 11.87
C ASP A 24 1.91 15.98 10.34
N ILE A 25 3.01 15.77 9.60
CA ILE A 25 3.06 15.94 8.13
C ILE A 25 2.52 14.70 7.42
N SER A 26 2.87 13.52 7.92
CA SER A 26 2.37 12.27 7.40
C SER A 26 1.45 11.65 8.42
N ARG A 27 0.15 11.71 8.12
CA ARG A 27 -0.86 11.02 8.93
C ARG A 27 -0.41 9.56 9.05
N SER A 28 0.01 9.17 10.24
CA SER A 28 0.33 7.77 10.56
C SER A 28 -0.93 6.98 10.28
N ALA A 29 -0.86 6.19 9.22
CA ALA A 29 -2.01 5.54 8.61
C ALA A 29 -1.75 4.05 8.56
N SER A 30 -2.74 3.29 9.01
CA SER A 30 -2.80 1.87 8.77
C SER A 30 -3.56 1.66 7.47
N VAL A 31 -2.93 1.05 6.48
CA VAL A 31 -3.58 0.65 5.23
C VAL A 31 -3.87 -0.84 5.30
N THR A 32 -5.11 -1.22 5.02
CA THR A 32 -5.50 -2.63 4.93
C THR A 32 -5.33 -3.08 3.48
N PHE A 33 -4.48 -4.10 3.29
CA PHE A 33 -4.29 -4.74 2.00
C PHE A 33 -5.05 -6.05 1.95
N THR A 34 -5.87 -6.24 0.92
CA THR A 34 -6.57 -7.50 0.68
C THR A 34 -5.90 -8.26 -0.45
N LYS A 35 -5.67 -9.56 -0.24
CA LYS A 35 -5.07 -10.48 -1.22
C LYS A 35 -6.11 -10.99 -2.20
N TYR A 36 -5.80 -10.85 -3.48
CA TYR A 36 -6.53 -11.39 -4.60
C TYR A 36 -5.67 -12.39 -5.36
N VAL A 37 -6.31 -13.43 -5.87
CA VAL A 37 -5.67 -14.47 -6.67
C VAL A 37 -6.26 -14.44 -8.07
N ARG A 38 -5.37 -14.55 -9.06
CA ARG A 38 -5.72 -14.63 -10.47
C ARG A 38 -6.38 -15.97 -10.77
N LYS A 39 -7.54 -15.93 -11.42
CA LYS A 39 -8.23 -17.10 -11.94
C LYS A 39 -8.56 -16.91 -13.41
N VAL A 40 -8.08 -17.84 -14.22
CA VAL A 40 -8.39 -17.90 -15.65
C VAL A 40 -9.49 -18.91 -15.84
N LEU A 41 -10.61 -18.51 -16.43
CA LEU A 41 -11.66 -19.45 -16.80
C LEU A 41 -11.20 -20.28 -18.01
N PRO A 42 -11.28 -21.63 -17.93
CA PRO A 42 -10.71 -22.52 -18.94
C PRO A 42 -11.45 -22.48 -20.29
N LEU A 43 -12.69 -21.99 -20.33
CA LEU A 43 -13.50 -21.98 -21.54
C LEU A 43 -13.21 -20.78 -22.44
N ASP A 44 -13.07 -19.58 -21.85
CA ASP A 44 -13.05 -18.31 -22.58
C ASP A 44 -11.79 -17.47 -22.34
N GLY A 45 -10.90 -17.89 -21.44
CA GLY A 45 -9.66 -17.17 -21.14
C GLY A 45 -9.83 -15.89 -20.33
N PHE A 46 -11.04 -15.57 -19.86
CA PHE A 46 -11.27 -14.43 -18.96
C PHE A 46 -10.48 -14.57 -17.66
N VAL A 47 -9.88 -13.46 -17.24
CA VAL A 47 -9.09 -13.35 -16.02
C VAL A 47 -9.90 -12.63 -14.95
N PHE A 48 -10.06 -13.27 -13.79
CA PHE A 48 -10.68 -12.69 -12.61
C PHE A 48 -9.68 -12.58 -11.48
N TRP A 49 -9.79 -11.51 -10.70
CA TRP A 49 -9.10 -11.35 -9.42
C TRP A 49 -10.11 -11.66 -8.32
N VAL A 50 -9.92 -12.79 -7.65
CA VAL A 50 -10.85 -13.27 -6.61
C VAL A 50 -10.19 -13.14 -5.26
N LYS A 51 -10.92 -12.63 -4.25
CA LYS A 51 -10.42 -12.54 -2.87
C LYS A 51 -9.95 -13.92 -2.41
N ALA A 52 -8.78 -13.99 -1.79
CA ALA A 52 -8.22 -15.28 -1.37
C ALA A 52 -9.12 -16.00 -0.36
N SER A 53 -9.83 -15.26 0.51
CA SER A 53 -10.82 -15.82 1.46
C SER A 53 -11.98 -16.58 0.79
N VAL A 54 -12.36 -16.22 -0.44
CA VAL A 54 -13.44 -16.90 -1.17
C VAL A 54 -12.97 -18.22 -1.77
N LEU A 55 -11.65 -18.38 -1.97
CA LEU A 55 -11.04 -19.57 -2.54
C LEU A 55 -10.51 -20.55 -1.48
N ALA A 56 -10.47 -20.13 -0.22
CA ALA A 56 -10.02 -20.97 0.88
C ALA A 56 -11.14 -21.95 1.26
N ASP A 57 -10.97 -23.24 0.93
CA ASP A 57 -11.86 -24.32 1.37
C ASP A 57 -11.65 -24.68 2.86
N ASP A 58 -10.59 -24.16 3.48
CA ASP A 58 -10.16 -24.47 4.85
C ASP A 58 -10.36 -23.26 5.80
N PRO A 59 -11.12 -23.40 6.91
CA PRO A 59 -11.34 -22.33 7.89
C PRO A 59 -10.08 -21.89 8.64
N ASP A 60 -8.97 -22.64 8.60
CA ASP A 60 -7.69 -22.29 9.26
C ASP A 60 -6.71 -21.52 8.34
N THR A 61 -7.17 -21.08 7.16
CA THR A 61 -6.33 -20.31 6.23
C THR A 61 -6.02 -18.92 6.81
N GLU A 62 -4.75 -18.48 6.71
CA GLU A 62 -4.34 -17.12 7.10
C GLU A 62 -5.27 -16.05 6.51
N PRO A 63 -5.57 -14.97 7.27
CA PRO A 63 -6.44 -13.90 6.79
C PRO A 63 -5.90 -13.32 5.48
N ASP A 64 -6.79 -13.11 4.51
CA ASP A 64 -6.45 -12.50 3.23
C ASP A 64 -6.18 -11.00 3.35
N THR A 65 -6.43 -10.42 4.53
CA THR A 65 -6.13 -9.03 4.85
C THR A 65 -4.84 -8.89 5.65
N LYS A 66 -3.94 -8.03 5.18
CA LYS A 66 -2.74 -7.61 5.90
C LYS A 66 -2.80 -6.11 6.19
N GLU A 67 -2.80 -5.78 7.46
CA GLU A 67 -2.71 -4.40 7.91
C GLU A 67 -1.24 -3.96 7.95
N VAL A 68 -0.91 -2.89 7.22
CA VAL A 68 0.45 -2.34 7.15
C VAL A 68 0.43 -0.92 7.68
N LYS A 69 1.21 -0.69 8.73
CA LYS A 69 1.44 0.66 9.26
C LYS A 69 2.41 1.41 8.38
N GLY A 70 2.10 2.66 8.11
CA GLY A 70 2.94 3.50 7.29
C GLY A 70 2.52 4.95 7.32
N TYR A 71 3.09 5.65 6.36
CA TYR A 71 2.96 7.06 6.12
C TYR A 71 2.32 7.23 4.75
N LEU A 72 1.16 7.87 4.71
CA LEU A 72 0.50 8.17 3.44
C LEU A 72 0.67 9.64 3.09
N HIS A 73 1.05 9.88 1.85
CA HIS A 73 1.10 11.21 1.26
C HIS A 73 0.16 11.25 0.05
N LEU A 74 -0.77 12.20 0.08
CA LEU A 74 -1.72 12.45 -1.00
C LEU A 74 -1.35 13.78 -1.63
N THR A 75 -1.02 13.76 -2.92
CA THR A 75 -0.71 14.97 -3.68
C THR A 75 -1.69 15.08 -4.83
N THR A 76 -2.39 16.21 -4.93
CA THR A 76 -3.20 16.56 -6.09
C THR A 76 -2.48 17.64 -6.86
N GLU A 77 -2.19 17.38 -8.13
CA GLU A 77 -1.54 18.33 -9.04
C GLU A 77 -2.48 18.60 -10.22
N SER A 78 -2.86 19.86 -10.43
CA SER A 78 -3.60 20.28 -11.62
C SER A 78 -2.61 20.57 -12.74
N ILE A 79 -2.66 19.77 -13.79
CA ILE A 79 -1.77 19.87 -14.95
C ILE A 79 -2.57 20.47 -16.10
N GLN A 80 -2.08 21.59 -16.63
CA GLN A 80 -2.60 22.20 -17.83
C GLN A 80 -1.55 22.11 -18.93
N ASP A 81 -1.87 21.39 -20.00
CA ASP A 81 -1.10 21.35 -21.23
C ASP A 81 -1.91 22.02 -22.37
N GLU A 82 -1.31 22.21 -23.53
CA GLU A 82 -1.93 22.83 -24.71
C GLU A 82 -3.20 22.08 -25.16
N GLU A 83 -3.30 20.78 -24.90
CA GLU A 83 -4.45 19.94 -25.29
C GLU A 83 -5.54 19.83 -24.21
N GLN A 84 -5.17 19.85 -22.92
CA GLN A 84 -6.11 19.51 -21.84
C GLN A 84 -5.71 20.03 -20.46
N LEU A 85 -6.72 20.21 -19.62
CA LEU A 85 -6.60 20.44 -18.18
C LEU A 85 -7.09 19.19 -17.45
N TYR A 86 -6.25 18.61 -16.61
CA TYR A 86 -6.62 17.45 -15.79
C TYR A 86 -5.94 17.48 -14.43
N ASP A 87 -6.59 16.87 -13.45
CA ASP A 87 -6.04 16.71 -12.10
C ASP A 87 -5.43 15.33 -11.95
N LYS A 88 -4.20 15.29 -11.44
CA LYS A 88 -3.45 14.07 -11.12
C LYS A 88 -3.40 13.90 -9.61
N ASN A 89 -4.08 12.87 -9.11
CA ASN A 89 -3.96 12.45 -7.72
C ASN A 89 -2.89 11.36 -7.61
N VAL A 90 -1.86 11.63 -6.80
CA VAL A 90 -0.80 10.68 -6.48
C VAL A 90 -0.92 10.27 -5.03
N VAL A 91 -1.00 8.96 -4.81
CA VAL A 91 -1.01 8.35 -3.48
C VAL A 91 0.34 7.67 -3.27
N THR A 92 1.15 8.22 -2.38
CA THR A 92 2.45 7.65 -1.99
C THR A 92 2.32 7.03 -0.61
N PHE A 93 2.45 5.71 -0.53
CA PHE A 93 2.50 4.99 0.73
C PHE A 93 3.93 4.58 1.05
N THR A 94 4.44 5.04 2.19
CA THR A 94 5.73 4.61 2.73
C THR A 94 5.47 3.70 3.92
N ALA A 95 5.69 2.40 3.72
CA ALA A 95 5.50 1.42 4.78
C ALA A 95 6.58 1.52 5.87
N GLN A 96 6.19 1.35 7.13
CA GLN A 96 7.11 1.23 8.26
C GLN A 96 7.56 -0.21 8.54
N ALA A 97 6.81 -1.18 7.99
CA ALA A 97 7.12 -2.60 8.08
C ALA A 97 7.66 -3.11 6.75
N ASP A 98 8.31 -4.26 6.80
CA ASP A 98 8.84 -4.90 5.61
C ASP A 98 7.72 -5.26 4.62
N ILE A 99 7.84 -4.76 3.40
CA ILE A 99 6.87 -4.94 2.31
C ILE A 99 7.36 -5.93 1.26
N ASP A 100 8.47 -6.64 1.49
CA ASP A 100 8.96 -7.69 0.61
C ASP A 100 7.88 -8.67 0.08
N PRO A 101 6.89 -9.14 0.87
CA PRO A 101 5.80 -9.96 0.32
C PRO A 101 4.88 -9.25 -0.70
N PHE A 102 4.95 -7.92 -0.83
CA PHE A 102 4.29 -7.15 -1.88
C PHE A 102 5.16 -6.93 -3.12
N ASN A 103 6.48 -7.04 -3.00
CA ASN A 103 7.42 -6.88 -4.11
C ASN A 103 7.77 -8.20 -4.81
N ASP A 104 7.63 -9.32 -4.09
CA ASP A 104 7.93 -10.67 -4.57
C ASP A 104 6.70 -11.40 -5.12
N ILE A 105 5.63 -10.65 -5.42
CA ILE A 105 4.37 -11.23 -5.88
C ILE A 105 4.52 -11.65 -7.35
N GLY A 106 4.44 -12.95 -7.62
CA GLY A 106 4.31 -13.47 -8.98
C GLY A 106 3.01 -13.02 -9.66
N SER A 107 2.89 -13.21 -10.98
CA SER A 107 1.76 -12.73 -11.82
C SER A 107 0.36 -13.22 -11.42
N GLU A 108 0.26 -14.14 -10.47
CA GLU A 108 -0.98 -14.79 -10.05
C GLU A 108 -1.57 -14.23 -8.75
N VAL A 109 -0.90 -13.30 -8.08
CA VAL A 109 -1.38 -12.70 -6.83
C VAL A 109 -1.33 -11.18 -6.94
N LEU A 110 -2.31 -10.50 -6.35
CA LEU A 110 -2.44 -9.05 -6.32
C LEU A 110 -2.87 -8.63 -4.92
N TYR A 111 -2.23 -7.62 -4.35
CA TYR A 111 -2.72 -6.99 -3.14
C TYR A 111 -3.30 -5.63 -3.47
N ILE A 112 -4.53 -5.40 -3.04
CA ILE A 112 -5.21 -4.11 -3.20
C ILE A 112 -5.30 -3.47 -1.80
N GLY A 113 -4.65 -2.32 -1.66
CA GLY A 113 -4.78 -1.46 -0.49
C GLY A 113 -6.00 -0.58 -0.62
N GLU A 114 -6.73 -0.40 0.47
CA GLU A 114 -7.84 0.54 0.55
C GLU A 114 -7.53 1.63 1.58
N PHE A 115 -7.71 2.89 1.19
CA PHE A 115 -7.58 4.02 2.09
C PHE A 115 -8.54 5.16 1.72
N TYR A 116 -9.40 5.58 2.65
CA TYR A 116 -10.49 6.55 2.42
C TYR A 116 -11.34 6.25 1.17
N GLY A 117 -11.59 4.97 0.88
CA GLY A 117 -12.33 4.53 -0.31
C GLY A 117 -11.55 4.59 -1.62
N ILE A 118 -10.29 5.03 -1.60
CA ILE A 118 -9.37 4.92 -2.74
C ILE A 118 -8.72 3.54 -2.69
N GLN A 119 -8.84 2.81 -3.79
CA GLN A 119 -8.17 1.53 -3.96
C GLN A 119 -6.93 1.71 -4.82
N PHE A 120 -5.82 1.15 -4.38
CA PHE A 120 -4.57 1.14 -5.14
C PHE A 120 -3.92 -0.22 -5.01
N ALA A 121 -3.17 -0.61 -6.03
CA ALA A 121 -2.49 -1.90 -6.06
C ALA A 121 -1.03 -1.71 -6.44
N PHE A 122 -0.19 -2.60 -5.93
CA PHE A 122 1.18 -2.74 -6.39
C PHE A 122 1.20 -3.77 -7.50
N SER A 123 1.56 -3.36 -8.72
CA SER A 123 1.92 -4.27 -9.80
C SER A 123 3.30 -3.92 -10.29
N ARG A 124 4.15 -4.93 -10.48
CA ARG A 124 5.45 -4.76 -11.12
C ARG A 124 5.33 -4.88 -12.63
#